data_AF-A0A948D510-F1
#
_entry.id   AF-A0A948D510-F1
#
_cell.length_a   1.000
_cell.length_b   1.000
_cell.length_c   1.000
_cell.angle_alpha   90.00
_cell.angle_beta   90.00
_cell.angle_gamma   90.00
#
_symmetry.space_group_name_H-M   'P 1'
#
loop_
_entity.id
_entity.type
_entity.pdbx_description
1 polymer ?
#
loop_
_entity_poly.entity_id
_entity_poly.type
_entity_poly.pdbx_seq_one_letter_code
_entity_poly.pdbx_strand_id
1 'polypeptide(L)'
;MAIVVPENGFISINVPLGPGRLGSLSTKTTHPIYMESIQSLWDALGIHAKLSFPYRDKTKGDLLTECADRAKLTKLIGDSVSCGKYQRHNLTHCGECVPCMVRRAAFLKAGLTDTTAKGYCCERLAISESGDVAAAAAAYLRYQQKGMRRFAGGALSFAPPHERAQYEDVVARGMDELGQLLRSHGVI
;
A
#
# COMPACT_ATOMS: atom_id res chain seq x y z
N MET A 1 13.88 6.45 -23.74
CA MET A 1 13.54 5.10 -23.20
C MET A 1 12.62 5.26 -21.99
N ALA A 2 11.58 4.45 -21.84
CA ALA A 2 10.69 4.51 -20.67
C ALA A 2 11.11 3.47 -19.62
N ILE A 3 11.24 3.88 -18.36
CA ILE A 3 11.49 3.01 -17.21
C ILE A 3 10.21 2.93 -16.40
N VAL A 4 9.60 1.75 -16.36
CA VAL A 4 8.35 1.51 -15.66
C VAL A 4 8.61 1.28 -14.17
N VAL A 5 7.92 2.02 -13.32
CA VAL A 5 7.92 1.86 -11.86
C VAL A 5 6.58 1.24 -11.45
N PRO A 6 6.51 -0.08 -11.17
CA PRO A 6 5.25 -0.79 -10.99
C PRO A 6 4.68 -0.76 -9.57
N GLU A 7 5.30 -0.03 -8.64
CA GLU A 7 4.83 0.08 -7.25
C GLU A 7 4.75 1.55 -6.87
N ASN A 8 3.67 2.22 -7.25
CA ASN A 8 3.59 3.68 -7.23
C ASN A 8 2.21 4.25 -6.81
N GLY A 9 1.35 3.43 -6.18
CA GLY A 9 -0.02 3.79 -5.74
C GLY A 9 -0.18 3.97 -4.23
N PHE A 10 -1.21 3.36 -3.63
CA PHE A 10 -1.56 3.53 -2.20
C PHE A 10 -0.36 3.46 -1.23
N ILE A 11 0.46 2.42 -1.33
CA ILE A 11 1.59 2.20 -0.41
C ILE A 11 2.75 3.18 -0.65
N SER A 12 2.80 3.82 -1.81
CA SER A 12 3.84 4.80 -2.18
C SER A 12 3.61 6.16 -1.55
N ILE A 13 2.34 6.56 -1.40
CA ILE A 13 1.95 7.75 -0.61
C ILE A 13 2.26 7.52 0.87
N ASN A 14 1.97 6.30 1.34
CA ASN A 14 2.30 5.83 2.68
C ASN A 14 1.82 6.80 3.77
N VAL A 15 0.52 7.09 3.76
CA VAL A 15 -0.09 8.02 4.74
C VAL A 15 0.15 7.49 6.17
N PRO A 16 0.59 8.33 7.12
CA PRO A 16 0.91 7.91 8.48
C PRO A 16 -0.31 7.30 9.20
N LEU A 17 -0.25 6.00 9.46
CA LEU A 17 -1.29 5.28 10.21
C LEU A 17 -1.25 5.60 11.72
N GLY A 18 -0.11 6.06 12.23
CA GLY A 18 0.04 6.48 13.62
C GLY A 18 1.24 7.40 13.81
N PRO A 19 1.45 7.95 15.03
CA PRO A 19 2.53 8.89 15.31
C PRO A 19 3.93 8.33 15.00
N GLY A 20 4.14 7.03 15.24
CA GLY A 20 5.41 6.34 14.95
C GLY A 20 5.75 6.19 13.46
N ARG A 21 4.90 6.68 12.55
CA ARG A 21 5.11 6.61 11.09
C ARG A 21 5.09 7.99 10.42
N LEU A 22 5.27 9.06 11.21
CA LEU A 22 5.33 10.43 10.71
C LEU A 22 6.69 10.75 10.07
N GLY A 23 6.68 11.52 8.99
CA GLY A 23 7.89 12.05 8.36
C GLY A 23 8.88 10.96 7.93
N SER A 24 10.13 11.10 8.36
CA SER A 24 11.25 10.19 8.05
C SER A 24 11.16 8.83 8.78
N LEU A 25 10.22 8.65 9.70
CA LEU A 25 9.98 7.36 10.38
C LEU A 25 9.31 6.33 9.46
N SER A 26 9.09 6.66 8.19
CA SER A 26 8.55 5.74 7.19
C SER A 26 9.28 5.87 5.86
N THR A 27 9.70 4.74 5.30
CA THR A 27 10.30 4.71 3.97
C THR A 27 9.24 4.96 2.89
N LYS A 28 9.59 5.79 1.90
CA LYS A 28 8.70 6.28 0.83
C LYS A 28 9.38 6.14 -0.53
N THR A 29 9.73 4.92 -0.89
CA THR A 29 10.66 4.59 -2.00
C THR A 29 10.21 5.13 -3.36
N THR A 30 8.91 5.15 -3.63
CA THR A 30 8.32 5.56 -4.91
C THR A 30 7.34 6.71 -4.76
N HIS A 31 7.50 7.51 -3.70
CA HIS A 31 6.66 8.67 -3.47
C HIS A 31 6.83 9.71 -4.59
N PRO A 32 5.75 10.39 -5.03
CA PRO A 32 5.79 11.31 -6.18
C PRO A 32 6.91 12.35 -6.12
N ILE A 33 7.06 13.06 -4.99
CA ILE A 33 8.15 14.03 -4.78
C ILE A 33 9.53 13.45 -5.09
N TYR A 34 9.80 12.24 -4.57
CA TYR A 34 11.11 11.61 -4.73
C TYR A 34 11.33 11.19 -6.18
N MET A 35 10.31 10.62 -6.81
CA MET A 35 10.33 10.21 -8.21
C MET A 35 10.51 11.39 -9.18
N GLU A 36 9.82 12.50 -8.94
CA GLU A 36 9.97 13.75 -9.70
C GLU A 36 11.37 14.35 -9.53
N SER A 37 11.92 14.28 -8.32
CA SER A 37 13.30 14.71 -8.05
C SER A 37 14.32 13.88 -8.82
N ILE A 38 14.15 12.55 -8.88
CA ILE A 38 15.00 11.66 -9.68
C ILE A 38 14.87 11.98 -11.17
N GLN A 39 13.65 12.18 -11.68
CA GLN A 39 13.46 12.54 -13.09
C GLN A 39 14.14 13.88 -13.43
N SER A 40 14.02 14.87 -12.54
CA SER A 40 14.62 16.20 -12.72
C SER A 40 16.15 16.12 -12.73
N LEU A 41 16.73 15.28 -11.86
CA LEU A 41 18.16 14.99 -11.85
C LEU A 41 18.61 14.31 -13.15
N TRP A 42 17.86 13.33 -13.64
CA TRP A 42 18.15 12.65 -14.91
C TRP A 42 18.13 13.62 -16.08
N ASP A 43 17.12 14.49 -16.15
CA ASP A 43 17.00 15.50 -17.19
C ASP A 43 18.19 16.48 -17.14
N ALA A 44 18.61 16.92 -15.95
CA ALA A 44 19.76 17.79 -15.77
C ALA A 44 21.10 17.13 -16.16
N LEU A 45 21.22 15.82 -16.00
CA LEU A 45 22.40 15.04 -16.39
C LEU A 45 22.39 14.60 -17.86
N GLY A 46 21.35 14.95 -18.63
CA GLY A 46 21.21 14.52 -20.03
C GLY A 46 20.87 13.02 -20.18
N ILE A 47 20.35 12.37 -19.14
CA ILE A 47 19.94 10.97 -19.19
C ILE A 47 18.59 10.88 -19.91
N HIS A 48 18.58 10.32 -21.13
CA HIS A 48 17.39 10.20 -21.98
C HIS A 48 16.44 9.04 -21.59
N ALA A 49 16.12 8.95 -20.30
CA ALA A 49 15.17 8.02 -19.74
C ALA A 49 14.01 8.76 -19.05
N LYS A 50 12.78 8.24 -19.18
CA LYS A 50 11.59 8.78 -18.52
C LYS A 50 10.95 7.75 -17.61
N LEU A 51 10.69 8.13 -16.36
CA LEU A 51 9.94 7.31 -15.42
C LEU A 51 8.46 7.26 -15.80
N SER A 52 7.88 6.07 -15.74
CA SER A 52 6.46 5.82 -16.01
C SER A 52 5.79 5.16 -14.82
N PHE A 53 4.57 5.60 -14.52
CA PHE A 53 3.86 5.36 -13.27
C PHE A 53 2.47 4.73 -13.51
N PRO A 54 2.38 3.55 -14.15
CA PRO A 54 1.10 3.01 -14.64
C PRO A 54 0.07 2.71 -13.54
N TYR A 55 0.51 2.59 -12.28
CA TYR A 55 -0.36 2.18 -11.17
C TYR A 55 -0.50 3.25 -10.08
N ARG A 56 -0.26 4.52 -10.42
CA ARG A 56 -0.27 5.64 -9.45
C ARG A 56 -1.62 5.85 -8.77
N ASP A 57 -2.69 5.58 -9.50
CA ASP A 57 -4.06 5.78 -9.03
C ASP A 57 -4.72 4.45 -8.64
N LYS A 58 -3.92 3.41 -8.38
CA LYS A 58 -4.41 2.07 -8.08
C LYS A 58 -4.04 1.61 -6.67
N THR A 59 -4.98 0.96 -6.00
CA THR A 59 -4.74 0.18 -4.79
C THR A 59 -4.15 -1.18 -5.17
N LYS A 60 -3.71 -1.95 -4.17
CA LYS A 60 -3.27 -3.31 -4.43
C LYS A 60 -4.45 -4.20 -4.82
N GLY A 61 -5.65 -3.96 -4.26
CA GLY A 61 -6.88 -4.64 -4.68
C GLY A 61 -7.26 -4.40 -6.14
N ASP A 62 -7.16 -3.16 -6.63
CA ASP A 62 -7.38 -2.86 -8.05
C ASP A 62 -6.39 -3.61 -8.93
N LEU A 63 -5.12 -3.65 -8.53
CA LEU A 63 -4.08 -4.34 -9.31
C LEU A 63 -4.34 -5.84 -9.44
N LEU A 64 -4.88 -6.48 -8.40
CA LEU A 64 -5.26 -7.89 -8.47
C LEU A 64 -6.53 -8.10 -9.32
N THR A 65 -7.47 -7.15 -9.28
CA THR A 65 -8.74 -7.22 -10.00
C THR A 65 -8.57 -6.97 -11.49
N GLU A 66 -7.77 -5.97 -11.85
CA GLU A 66 -7.61 -5.44 -13.21
C GLU A 66 -6.39 -6.00 -13.94
N CYS A 67 -5.70 -6.98 -13.36
CA CYS A 67 -4.56 -7.61 -14.02
C CYS A 67 -5.01 -8.26 -15.34
N ALA A 68 -4.40 -7.87 -16.45
CA ALA A 68 -4.76 -8.39 -17.77
C ALA A 68 -4.52 -9.92 -17.88
N ASP A 69 -3.46 -10.43 -17.26
CA ASP A 69 -3.13 -11.86 -17.24
C ASP A 69 -3.47 -12.48 -15.88
N ARG A 70 -4.77 -12.69 -15.65
CA ARG A 70 -5.25 -13.27 -14.39
C ARG A 70 -4.72 -14.68 -14.14
N ALA A 71 -4.54 -15.49 -15.18
CA ALA A 71 -4.05 -16.85 -15.04
C ALA A 71 -2.63 -16.87 -14.47
N LYS A 72 -1.75 -16.03 -15.02
CA LYS A 72 -0.38 -15.89 -14.51
C LYS A 72 -0.35 -15.24 -13.13
N LEU A 73 -1.19 -14.24 -12.88
CA LEU A 73 -1.31 -13.63 -11.55
C LEU A 73 -1.67 -14.69 -10.51
N THR A 74 -2.75 -15.45 -10.69
CA THR A 74 -3.20 -16.47 -9.73
C THR A 74 -2.15 -17.55 -9.52
N LYS A 75 -1.39 -17.91 -10.56
CA LYS A 75 -0.29 -18.89 -10.45
C LYS A 75 0.90 -18.38 -9.63
N LEU A 76 1.25 -17.10 -9.73
CA LEU A 76 2.50 -16.56 -9.17
C LEU A 76 2.31 -15.76 -7.88
N ILE A 77 1.12 -15.21 -7.64
CA ILE A 77 0.92 -14.26 -6.54
C ILE A 77 1.20 -14.90 -5.17
N GLY A 78 0.89 -16.19 -5.00
CA GLY A 78 1.14 -16.93 -3.77
C GLY A 78 2.62 -16.93 -3.35
N ASP A 79 3.53 -17.01 -4.32
CA ASP A 79 4.98 -17.10 -4.10
C ASP A 79 5.65 -15.72 -3.93
N SER A 80 4.91 -14.64 -4.18
CA SER A 80 5.45 -13.28 -4.05
C SER A 80 5.57 -12.83 -2.59
N VAL A 81 6.60 -12.03 -2.29
CA VAL A 81 6.88 -11.54 -0.94
C VAL A 81 6.52 -10.06 -0.81
N SER A 82 5.66 -9.76 0.18
CA SER A 82 5.33 -8.37 0.56
C SER A 82 5.80 -8.04 1.97
N CYS A 83 6.05 -9.04 2.82
CA CYS A 83 6.33 -8.83 4.22
C CYS A 83 7.70 -8.17 4.46
N GLY A 84 7.72 -7.01 5.12
CA GLY A 84 8.97 -6.35 5.53
C GLY A 84 9.75 -7.09 6.63
N LYS A 85 9.16 -8.14 7.22
CA LYS A 85 9.77 -8.98 8.26
C LYS A 85 10.02 -10.42 7.78
N TYR A 86 9.91 -10.69 6.47
CA TYR A 86 9.93 -12.05 5.90
C TYR A 86 11.13 -12.91 6.35
N GLN A 87 12.33 -12.34 6.29
CA GLN A 87 13.55 -13.03 6.72
C GLN A 87 13.56 -13.33 8.23
N ARG A 88 12.98 -12.46 9.05
CA ARG A 88 12.89 -12.63 10.51
C ARG A 88 11.86 -13.68 10.93
N HIS A 89 10.97 -14.07 10.03
CA HIS A 89 9.95 -15.10 10.23
C HIS A 89 10.22 -16.34 9.39
N ASN A 90 11.50 -16.72 9.23
CA ASN A 90 11.92 -17.96 8.55
C ASN A 90 11.35 -18.12 7.13
N LEU A 91 11.35 -17.03 6.36
CA LEU A 91 10.80 -16.99 5.00
C LEU A 91 9.31 -17.35 4.98
N THR A 92 8.55 -16.71 5.88
CA THR A 92 7.09 -16.75 5.99
C THR A 92 6.58 -15.33 6.26
N HIS A 93 5.42 -14.96 5.71
CA HIS A 93 4.85 -13.63 5.96
C HIS A 93 4.33 -13.53 7.40
N CYS A 94 4.60 -12.43 8.08
CA CYS A 94 4.13 -12.26 9.46
C CYS A 94 2.60 -12.13 9.56
N GLY A 95 1.93 -11.62 8.51
CA GLY A 95 0.47 -11.48 8.45
C GLY A 95 -0.09 -10.19 9.04
N GLU A 96 0.69 -9.46 9.85
CA GLU A 96 0.23 -8.35 10.67
C GLU A 96 0.92 -6.99 10.39
N CYS A 97 2.07 -6.98 9.70
CA CYS A 97 2.68 -5.71 9.30
C CYS A 97 1.88 -5.05 8.18
N VAL A 98 2.02 -3.73 8.01
CA VAL A 98 1.24 -2.96 7.01
C VAL A 98 1.29 -3.58 5.60
N PRO A 99 2.45 -3.95 5.03
CA PRO A 99 2.49 -4.63 3.73
C PRO A 99 1.73 -5.98 3.69
N CYS A 100 1.73 -6.75 4.79
CA CYS A 100 0.96 -7.99 4.86
C CYS A 100 -0.54 -7.70 4.92
N MET A 101 -0.97 -6.71 5.70
CA MET A 101 -2.38 -6.30 5.75
C MET A 101 -2.84 -5.79 4.38
N VAL A 102 -2.06 -4.95 3.70
CA VAL A 102 -2.39 -4.48 2.33
C VAL A 102 -2.51 -5.65 1.35
N ARG A 103 -1.61 -6.65 1.43
CA ARG A 103 -1.69 -7.86 0.62
C ARG A 103 -2.98 -8.65 0.89
N ARG A 104 -3.31 -8.91 2.15
CA ARG A 104 -4.53 -9.65 2.55
C ARG A 104 -5.80 -8.92 2.14
N ALA A 105 -5.83 -7.61 2.34
CA ALA A 105 -6.93 -6.75 1.91
C ALA A 105 -7.11 -6.77 0.39
N ALA A 106 -6.01 -6.84 -0.37
CA ALA A 106 -6.05 -6.95 -1.82
C ALA A 106 -6.64 -8.28 -2.31
N PHE A 107 -6.26 -9.41 -1.70
CA PHE A 107 -6.89 -10.70 -1.99
C PHE A 107 -8.40 -10.67 -1.70
N LEU A 108 -8.77 -10.14 -0.53
CA LEU A 108 -10.17 -9.98 -0.14
C LEU A 108 -10.95 -9.12 -1.14
N LYS A 109 -10.43 -7.95 -1.50
CA LYS A 109 -11.03 -7.02 -2.47
C LYS A 109 -11.23 -7.67 -3.84
N ALA A 110 -10.24 -8.44 -4.30
CA ALA A 110 -10.29 -9.12 -5.59
C ALA A 110 -11.17 -10.38 -5.60
N GLY A 111 -11.73 -10.79 -4.46
CA GLY A 111 -12.49 -12.04 -4.33
C GLY A 111 -11.65 -13.28 -4.62
N LEU A 112 -10.33 -13.19 -4.42
CA LEU A 112 -9.40 -14.28 -4.66
C LEU A 112 -9.10 -15.01 -3.35
N THR A 113 -8.99 -16.33 -3.41
CA THR A 113 -8.42 -17.10 -2.30
C THR A 113 -6.97 -16.66 -2.08
N ASP A 114 -6.62 -16.34 -0.85
CA ASP A 114 -5.24 -15.98 -0.49
C ASP A 114 -4.35 -17.23 -0.52
N THR A 115 -3.54 -17.35 -1.57
CA THR A 115 -2.65 -18.49 -1.80
C THR A 115 -1.22 -18.23 -1.30
N THR A 116 -1.02 -17.29 -0.37
CA THR A 116 0.31 -16.96 0.16
C THR A 116 1.05 -18.22 0.62
N ALA A 117 2.21 -18.47 0.03
CA ALA A 117 3.01 -19.66 0.31
C ALA A 117 3.36 -19.73 1.80
N LYS A 118 3.16 -20.92 2.40
CA LYS A 118 3.30 -21.19 3.85
C LYS A 118 2.35 -20.40 4.76
N GLY A 119 1.38 -19.67 4.20
CA GLY A 119 0.42 -18.88 4.97
C GLY A 119 1.05 -17.71 5.71
N TYR A 120 0.44 -17.36 6.85
CA TYR A 120 0.84 -16.23 7.69
C TYR A 120 1.16 -16.70 9.10
N CYS A 121 2.20 -16.14 9.73
CA CYS A 121 2.47 -16.40 11.15
C CYS A 121 1.29 -15.98 12.04
N CYS A 122 0.67 -14.84 11.73
CA CYS A 122 -0.56 -14.37 12.36
C CYS A 122 -1.75 -14.55 11.40
N GLU A 123 -2.50 -15.63 11.59
CA GLU A 123 -3.70 -15.91 10.79
C GLU A 123 -4.88 -15.01 11.17
N ARG A 124 -5.07 -14.73 12.48
CA ARG A 124 -6.19 -13.92 12.98
C ARG A 124 -5.70 -12.59 13.55
N LEU A 125 -6.01 -11.49 12.87
CA LEU A 125 -5.59 -10.15 13.30
C LEU A 125 -6.22 -9.70 14.62
N ALA A 126 -7.43 -10.18 14.98
CA ALA A 126 -8.11 -9.79 16.23
C ALA A 126 -7.35 -10.18 17.51
N ILE A 127 -6.44 -11.16 17.43
CA ILE A 127 -5.61 -11.58 18.57
C ILE A 127 -4.16 -11.11 18.45
N SER A 128 -3.84 -10.29 17.44
CA SER A 128 -2.50 -9.77 17.24
C SER A 128 -2.21 -8.67 18.25
N GLU A 129 -1.04 -8.73 18.89
CA GLU A 129 -0.52 -7.67 19.76
C GLU A 129 0.32 -6.64 18.97
N SER A 130 0.27 -6.70 17.64
CA SER A 130 1.10 -5.86 16.78
C SER A 130 0.66 -4.40 16.81
N GLY A 131 1.59 -3.51 17.11
CA GLY A 131 1.37 -2.06 17.00
C GLY A 131 0.95 -1.61 15.60
N ASP A 132 1.34 -2.36 14.55
CA ASP A 132 0.94 -2.08 13.17
C ASP A 132 -0.58 -2.31 12.96
N VAL A 133 -1.13 -3.38 13.53
CA VAL A 133 -2.57 -3.69 13.45
C VAL A 133 -3.37 -2.65 14.22
N ALA A 134 -2.95 -2.31 15.43
CA ALA A 134 -3.59 -1.27 16.24
C ALA A 134 -3.54 0.10 15.53
N ALA A 135 -2.40 0.45 14.92
CA ALA A 135 -2.26 1.69 14.15
C ALA A 135 -3.16 1.71 12.92
N ALA A 136 -3.27 0.60 12.17
CA ALA A 136 -4.16 0.52 11.01
C ALA A 136 -5.63 0.68 11.42
N ALA A 137 -6.06 0.03 12.50
CA ALA A 137 -7.41 0.16 13.04
C ALA A 137 -7.72 1.60 13.46
N ALA A 138 -6.84 2.21 14.27
CA ALA A 138 -6.99 3.59 14.71
C ALA A 138 -6.99 4.58 13.52
N ALA A 139 -6.13 4.35 12.52
CA ALA A 139 -6.09 5.15 11.30
C ALA A 139 -7.41 5.08 10.52
N TYR A 140 -7.95 3.87 10.34
CA TYR A 140 -9.20 3.66 9.64
C TYR A 140 -10.37 4.34 10.36
N LEU A 141 -10.49 4.17 11.68
CA LEU A 141 -11.53 4.82 12.47
C LEU A 141 -11.42 6.36 12.41
N ARG A 142 -10.19 6.90 12.47
CA ARG A 142 -9.95 8.34 12.31
C ARG A 142 -10.31 8.85 10.92
N TYR A 143 -10.03 8.07 9.88
CA TYR A 143 -10.46 8.37 8.51
C TYR A 143 -11.98 8.41 8.42
N GLN A 144 -12.69 7.40 8.92
CA GLN A 144 -14.16 7.34 8.92
C GLN A 144 -14.78 8.52 9.69
N GLN A 145 -14.17 8.93 10.83
CA GLN A 145 -14.67 10.05 11.63
C GLN A 145 -14.41 11.42 11.01
N LYS A 146 -13.21 11.65 10.47
CA LYS A 146 -12.76 13.00 10.05
C LYS A 146 -12.86 13.25 8.55
N GLY A 147 -13.06 12.20 7.75
CA GLY A 147 -13.01 12.25 6.29
C GLY A 147 -11.59 12.28 5.72
N MET A 148 -11.46 11.88 4.44
CA MET A 148 -10.18 11.72 3.75
C MET A 148 -9.33 12.98 3.75
N ARG A 149 -9.92 14.13 3.41
CA ARG A 149 -9.20 15.40 3.30
C ARG A 149 -8.51 15.80 4.61
N ARG A 150 -9.15 15.59 5.77
CA ARG A 150 -8.54 15.86 7.08
C ARG A 150 -7.55 14.77 7.48
N PHE A 151 -7.81 13.52 7.12
CA PHE A 151 -6.95 12.38 7.42
C PHE A 151 -5.60 12.44 6.68
N ALA A 152 -5.63 12.63 5.36
CA ALA A 152 -4.45 12.64 4.50
C ALA A 152 -3.91 14.06 4.21
N GLY A 153 -4.55 15.09 4.79
CA GLY A 153 -4.27 16.52 4.59
C GLY A 153 -2.78 16.86 4.42
N GLY A 154 -2.02 16.66 5.50
CA GLY A 154 -0.59 16.94 5.54
C GLY A 154 0.28 15.95 4.75
N ALA A 155 -0.18 14.72 4.53
CA ALA A 155 0.56 13.73 3.74
C ALA A 155 0.52 14.05 2.24
N LEU A 156 -0.52 14.76 1.79
CA LEU A 156 -0.75 15.14 0.40
C LEU A 156 -0.50 16.63 0.14
N SER A 157 0.21 17.33 1.03
CA SER A 157 0.50 18.77 0.88
C SER A 157 1.34 19.11 -0.36
N PHE A 158 2.07 18.13 -0.89
CA PHE A 158 2.87 18.27 -2.09
C PHE A 158 2.04 18.28 -3.39
N ALA A 159 0.85 17.71 -3.37
CA ALA A 159 0.07 17.47 -4.58
C ALA A 159 -0.66 18.75 -5.01
N PRO A 160 -0.55 19.16 -6.30
CA PRO A 160 -1.32 20.28 -6.82
C PRO A 160 -2.82 19.97 -6.81
N PRO A 161 -3.71 20.99 -6.81
CA PRO A 161 -5.15 20.77 -6.64
C PRO A 161 -5.79 19.76 -7.60
N HIS A 162 -5.30 19.69 -8.85
CA HIS A 162 -5.84 18.80 -9.88
C HIS A 162 -5.43 17.32 -9.67
N GLU A 163 -4.25 17.04 -9.12
CA GLU A 163 -3.80 15.67 -8.80
C GLU A 163 -4.22 15.24 -7.40
N ARG A 164 -4.41 16.20 -6.49
CA ARG A 164 -4.74 15.91 -5.09
C ARG A 164 -5.99 15.05 -4.95
N ALA A 165 -7.01 15.29 -5.77
CA ALA A 165 -8.24 14.49 -5.75
C ALA A 165 -7.96 13.01 -6.09
N GLN A 166 -7.05 12.73 -7.03
CA GLN A 166 -6.66 11.37 -7.42
C GLN A 166 -5.90 10.67 -6.29
N TYR A 167 -4.98 11.38 -5.63
CA TYR A 167 -4.27 10.86 -4.47
C TYR A 167 -5.20 10.62 -3.27
N GLU A 168 -6.15 11.53 -3.01
CA GLU A 168 -7.16 11.34 -1.97
C GLU A 168 -8.03 10.12 -2.27
N ASP A 169 -8.43 9.92 -3.52
CA ASP A 169 -9.24 8.77 -3.95
C ASP A 169 -8.50 7.43 -3.77
N VAL A 170 -7.27 7.30 -4.25
CA VAL A 170 -6.50 6.05 -4.09
C VAL A 170 -6.20 5.74 -2.62
N VAL A 171 -5.97 6.78 -1.79
CA VAL A 171 -5.79 6.62 -0.35
C VAL A 171 -7.09 6.20 0.33
N ALA A 172 -8.23 6.79 -0.04
CA ALA A 172 -9.54 6.40 0.47
C ALA A 172 -9.84 4.94 0.18
N ARG A 173 -9.72 4.52 -1.08
CA ARG A 173 -9.96 3.12 -1.49
C ARG A 173 -9.00 2.16 -0.79
N GLY A 174 -7.72 2.50 -0.67
CA GLY A 174 -6.75 1.68 0.06
C GLY A 174 -7.04 1.56 1.57
N MET A 175 -7.52 2.65 2.19
CA MET A 175 -7.97 2.62 3.59
C MET A 175 -9.25 1.80 3.75
N ASP A 176 -10.18 1.87 2.80
CA ASP A 176 -11.41 1.07 2.83
C ASP A 176 -11.14 -0.42 2.63
N GLU A 177 -10.17 -0.80 1.78
CA GLU A 177 -9.68 -2.18 1.68
C GLU A 177 -9.12 -2.68 3.02
N LEU A 178 -8.28 -1.88 3.69
CA LEU A 178 -7.78 -2.21 5.03
C LEU A 178 -8.92 -2.32 6.05
N GLY A 179 -9.89 -1.41 6.03
CA GLY A 179 -11.07 -1.45 6.90
C GLY A 179 -11.89 -2.72 6.72
N GLN A 180 -12.10 -3.16 5.47
CA GLN A 180 -12.78 -4.42 5.16
C GLN A 180 -12.05 -5.62 5.73
N LEU A 181 -10.72 -5.68 5.58
CA LEU A 181 -9.89 -6.73 6.18
C LEU A 181 -9.99 -6.73 7.72
N LEU A 182 -9.87 -5.55 8.34
CA LEU A 182 -9.90 -5.45 9.80
C LEU A 182 -11.25 -5.90 10.37
N ARG A 183 -12.36 -5.54 9.73
CA ARG A 183 -13.71 -6.03 10.07
C ARG A 183 -13.84 -7.53 9.86
N SER A 184 -13.39 -8.06 8.72
CA SER A 184 -13.50 -9.49 8.42
C SER A 184 -12.72 -10.36 9.41
N HIS A 185 -11.67 -9.79 10.03
CA HIS A 185 -10.91 -10.43 11.08
C HIS A 185 -11.39 -10.15 12.50
N GLY A 186 -12.42 -9.30 12.70
CA GLY A 186 -12.97 -8.95 14.00
C GLY A 186 -12.08 -8.01 14.83
N VAL A 187 -11.23 -7.20 14.20
CA VAL A 187 -10.40 -6.19 14.88
C VAL A 187 -11.21 -4.94 15.24
N ILE A 188 -12.16 -4.58 14.37
CA ILE A 188 -13.08 -3.43 14.49
C ILE A 188 -14.49 -3.81 14.05
#